data_AF-A0A0D6A518-F1
#
_entry.id   AF-A0A0D6A518-F1
#
_cell.length_a   1.000
_cell.length_b   1.000
_cell.length_c   1.000
_cell.angle_alpha   90.00
_cell.angle_beta   90.00
_cell.angle_gamma   90.00
#
_symmetry.space_group_name_H-M   'P 1'
#
loop_
_entity.id
_entity.type
_entity.pdbx_description
1 polymer ?
#
loop_
_entity_poly.entity_id
_entity_poly.type
_entity_poly.pdbx_seq_one_letter_code
_entity_poly.pdbx_strand_id
1 'polypeptide(L)'
;MSYYKTFDDTLLPNETLKNKLNITDEKILTIKKYTTAALHEVEFLKSKKKIISINDLYKINEILFGTLYSWASKKRTYPLREGDHDFMDFRSFGQAEIYINKLLESDNKKDELSNLDYAKLLDFINDMHPFREGNGCSTPYIFAVLSS
;
A
#
# COMPACT_ATOMS: atom_id res chain seq x y z
N MET A 1 -3.08 10.30 -26.25
CA MET A 1 -4.06 10.46 -25.16
C MET A 1 -3.58 9.65 -23.97
N SER A 2 -3.24 10.31 -22.85
CA SER A 2 -2.82 9.60 -21.64
C SER A 2 -4.03 8.96 -20.99
N TYR A 3 -4.10 7.62 -21.02
CA TYR A 3 -5.11 6.81 -20.34
C TYR A 3 -4.80 6.77 -18.84
N TYR A 4 -5.13 7.81 -18.10
CA TYR A 4 -5.14 7.73 -16.64
C TYR A 4 -6.45 7.08 -16.20
N LYS A 5 -6.37 5.97 -15.47
CA LYS A 5 -7.55 5.46 -14.76
C LYS A 5 -7.90 6.46 -13.67
N THR A 6 -9.09 7.04 -13.74
CA THR A 6 -9.55 7.98 -12.72
C THR A 6 -10.00 7.22 -11.47
N PHE A 7 -10.21 7.95 -10.37
CA PHE A 7 -10.78 7.40 -9.14
C PHE A 7 -12.06 6.58 -9.42
N ASP A 8 -12.90 7.08 -10.33
CA ASP A 8 -14.20 6.50 -10.70
C ASP A 8 -14.10 5.14 -11.40
N ASP A 9 -12.98 4.83 -12.07
CA ASP A 9 -12.79 3.54 -12.74
C ASP A 9 -12.78 2.37 -11.75
N THR A 10 -12.58 2.65 -10.45
CA THR A 10 -12.58 1.66 -9.37
C THR A 10 -13.93 1.54 -8.66
N LEU A 11 -14.94 2.33 -9.02
CA LEU A 11 -16.25 2.36 -8.36
C LEU A 11 -17.33 1.69 -9.21
N LEU A 12 -18.25 1.01 -8.54
CA LEU A 12 -19.54 0.59 -9.07
C LEU A 12 -20.49 1.81 -9.14
N PRO A 13 -21.62 1.73 -9.86
CA PRO A 13 -22.59 2.83 -9.94
C PRO A 13 -23.14 3.29 -8.57
N ASN A 14 -23.11 2.40 -7.57
CA ASN A 14 -23.53 2.69 -6.20
C ASN A 14 -22.36 3.09 -5.29
N GLU A 15 -21.25 3.55 -5.86
CA GLU A 15 -20.06 4.06 -5.17
C GLU A 15 -19.28 3.00 -4.36
N THR A 16 -19.70 1.73 -4.37
CA THR A 16 -18.92 0.65 -3.78
C THR A 16 -17.73 0.29 -4.67
N LEU A 17 -16.58 0.00 -4.09
CA LEU A 17 -15.40 -0.41 -4.86
C LEU A 17 -15.65 -1.70 -5.66
N LYS A 18 -15.29 -1.67 -6.96
CA LYS A 18 -15.25 -2.84 -7.83
C LYS A 18 -14.32 -3.90 -7.22
N ASN A 19 -14.87 -5.09 -6.99
CA ASN A 19 -14.18 -6.20 -6.35
C ASN A 19 -14.48 -7.52 -7.07
N LYS A 20 -13.61 -8.51 -6.92
CA LYS A 20 -13.69 -9.84 -7.56
C LYS A 20 -14.81 -10.71 -7.00
N LEU A 21 -15.44 -10.31 -5.89
CA LEU A 21 -16.49 -11.05 -5.19
C LEU A 21 -17.90 -10.54 -5.50
N ASN A 22 -18.03 -9.54 -6.38
CA ASN A 22 -19.29 -8.90 -6.75
C ASN A 22 -20.08 -8.34 -5.55
N ILE A 23 -19.39 -7.97 -4.48
CA ILE A 23 -20.02 -7.36 -3.29
C ILE A 23 -20.41 -5.93 -3.65
N THR A 24 -21.68 -5.58 -3.47
CA THR A 24 -22.22 -4.24 -3.73
C THR A 24 -22.54 -3.46 -2.46
N ASP A 25 -22.45 -4.08 -1.29
CA ASP A 25 -22.62 -3.41 0.00
C ASP A 25 -21.25 -3.01 0.56
N GLU A 26 -21.04 -1.72 0.78
CA GLU A 26 -19.77 -1.16 1.26
C GLU A 26 -19.36 -1.71 2.63
N LYS A 27 -20.31 -1.94 3.54
CA LYS A 27 -20.02 -2.45 4.90
C LYS A 27 -19.56 -3.90 4.82
N ILE A 28 -20.24 -4.72 4.02
CA ILE A 28 -19.85 -6.11 3.78
C ILE A 28 -18.46 -6.15 3.12
N LEU A 29 -18.22 -5.29 2.13
CA LEU A 29 -16.91 -5.22 1.47
C LEU A 29 -15.80 -4.82 2.43
N THR A 30 -16.07 -3.87 3.33
CA THR A 30 -15.13 -3.42 4.36
C THR A 30 -14.77 -4.56 5.33
N ILE A 31 -15.76 -5.31 5.82
CA ILE A 31 -15.52 -6.49 6.65
C ILE A 31 -14.67 -7.52 5.89
N LYS A 32 -14.96 -7.73 4.60
CA LYS A 32 -14.20 -8.67 3.76
C LYS A 32 -12.75 -8.22 3.53
N LYS A 33 -12.53 -6.91 3.38
CA LYS A 33 -11.19 -6.29 3.26
C LYS A 33 -10.34 -6.63 4.48
N TYR A 34 -10.83 -6.30 5.68
CA TYR A 34 -10.07 -6.51 6.92
C TYR A 34 -9.86 -8.00 7.24
N THR A 35 -10.87 -8.84 7.03
CA THR A 35 -10.73 -10.30 7.26
C THR A 35 -9.73 -10.95 6.29
N THR A 36 -9.74 -10.57 5.02
CA THR A 36 -8.76 -11.05 4.03
C THR A 36 -7.34 -10.58 4.37
N ALA A 37 -7.18 -9.30 4.74
CA ALA A 37 -5.88 -8.76 5.11
C ALA A 37 -5.28 -9.49 6.32
N ALA A 38 -6.06 -9.70 7.39
CA ALA A 38 -5.62 -10.40 8.59
C ALA A 38 -5.21 -11.86 8.31
N LEU A 39 -5.92 -12.56 7.42
CA LEU A 39 -5.58 -13.93 7.02
C LEU A 39 -4.21 -13.99 6.33
N HIS A 40 -3.99 -13.13 5.33
CA HIS A 40 -2.75 -13.14 4.55
C HIS A 40 -1.56 -12.54 5.29
N GLU A 41 -1.79 -11.62 6.23
CA GLU A 41 -0.77 -11.14 7.18
C GLU A 41 -0.10 -12.29 7.93
N VAL A 42 -0.90 -13.20 8.49
CA VAL A 42 -0.39 -14.33 9.27
C VAL A 42 0.52 -15.21 8.41
N GLU A 43 0.16 -15.44 7.14
CA GLU A 43 0.99 -16.22 6.21
C GLU A 43 2.28 -15.48 5.84
N PHE A 44 2.21 -14.17 5.63
CA PHE A 44 3.36 -13.36 5.26
C PHE A 44 4.38 -13.25 6.41
N LEU A 45 3.94 -12.97 7.65
CA LEU A 45 4.83 -12.90 8.80
C LEU A 45 5.56 -14.23 9.06
N LYS A 46 4.90 -15.36 8.80
CA LYS A 46 5.54 -16.70 8.85
C LYS A 46 6.63 -16.88 7.81
N SER A 47 6.57 -16.16 6.68
CA SER A 47 7.51 -16.34 5.56
C SER A 47 8.89 -15.71 5.78
N LYS A 48 9.08 -14.89 6.83
CA LYS A 48 10.34 -14.20 7.18
C LYS A 48 11.00 -13.48 5.98
N LYS A 49 10.19 -12.95 5.07
CA LYS A 49 10.69 -12.21 3.91
C LYS A 49 11.31 -10.89 4.35
N LYS A 50 12.49 -10.56 3.85
CA LYS A 50 13.14 -9.26 4.07
C LYS A 50 12.57 -8.21 3.12
N ILE A 51 12.41 -6.97 3.59
CA ILE A 51 12.07 -5.82 2.75
C ILE A 51 13.35 -5.25 2.13
N ILE A 52 13.44 -5.27 0.80
CA ILE A 52 14.62 -4.84 0.05
C ILE A 52 14.35 -3.55 -0.73
N SER A 53 13.10 -3.34 -1.16
CA SER A 53 12.73 -2.17 -1.97
C SER A 53 11.26 -1.81 -1.79
N ILE A 54 10.86 -0.63 -2.28
CA ILE A 54 9.45 -0.22 -2.36
C ILE A 54 8.57 -1.21 -3.14
N ASN A 55 9.15 -2.01 -4.05
CA ASN A 55 8.40 -3.06 -4.74
C ASN A 55 7.88 -4.14 -3.78
N ASP A 56 8.48 -4.32 -2.61
CA ASP A 56 7.98 -5.27 -1.62
C ASP A 56 6.70 -4.77 -0.96
N LEU A 57 6.50 -3.44 -0.83
CA LEU A 57 5.20 -2.86 -0.46
C LEU A 57 4.12 -3.20 -1.49
N TYR A 58 4.45 -3.14 -2.78
CA TYR A 58 3.52 -3.49 -3.86
C TYR A 58 3.15 -4.98 -3.85
N LYS A 59 4.12 -5.85 -3.57
CA LYS A 59 3.86 -7.29 -3.37
C LYS A 59 3.02 -7.55 -2.13
N ILE A 60 3.27 -6.85 -1.02
CA ILE A 60 2.45 -6.94 0.20
C ILE A 60 1.01 -6.56 -0.13
N ASN A 61 0.78 -5.45 -0.83
CA ASN A 61 -0.57 -5.04 -1.22
C ASN A 61 -1.25 -6.10 -2.12
N GLU A 62 -0.53 -6.69 -3.07
CA GLU A 62 -1.04 -7.81 -3.89
C GLU A 62 -1.39 -9.03 -3.05
N ILE A 63 -0.54 -9.39 -2.09
CA ILE A 63 -0.79 -10.52 -1.18
C ILE A 63 -2.07 -10.24 -0.39
N LEU A 64 -2.19 -9.07 0.25
CA LEU A 64 -3.33 -8.75 1.11
C LEU A 64 -4.64 -8.59 0.34
N PHE A 65 -4.61 -8.02 -0.87
CA PHE A 65 -5.83 -7.58 -1.55
C PHE A 65 -6.02 -8.15 -2.96
N GLY A 66 -5.07 -8.93 -3.49
CA GLY A 66 -5.13 -9.49 -4.84
C GLY A 66 -6.31 -10.45 -5.03
N THR A 67 -6.81 -11.11 -3.99
CA THR A 67 -8.03 -11.92 -4.07
C THR A 67 -9.32 -11.07 -4.09
N LEU A 68 -9.24 -9.81 -3.66
CA LEU A 68 -10.39 -8.91 -3.54
C LEU A 68 -10.47 -7.89 -4.68
N TYR A 69 -9.35 -7.29 -5.09
CA TYR A 69 -9.29 -6.22 -6.09
C TYR A 69 -8.44 -6.62 -7.29
N SER A 70 -8.95 -6.36 -8.51
CA SER A 70 -8.19 -6.60 -9.75
C SER A 70 -7.05 -5.62 -9.98
N TRP A 71 -7.07 -4.51 -9.23
CA TRP A 71 -6.09 -3.43 -9.26
C TRP A 71 -5.20 -3.42 -8.02
N ALA A 72 -5.19 -4.48 -7.21
CA ALA A 72 -4.20 -4.64 -6.16
C ALA A 72 -2.78 -4.48 -6.75
N SER A 73 -1.85 -3.97 -5.92
CA SER A 73 -0.48 -3.60 -6.32
C SER A 73 -0.36 -2.41 -7.30
N LYS A 74 -1.46 -1.94 -7.90
CA LYS A 74 -1.41 -0.84 -8.88
C LYS A 74 -1.31 0.50 -8.18
N LYS A 75 -0.29 1.27 -8.56
CA LYS A 75 -0.15 2.66 -8.15
C LYS A 75 -1.33 3.49 -8.66
N ARG A 76 -1.83 4.40 -7.82
CA ARG A 76 -2.77 5.44 -8.25
C ARG A 76 -2.10 6.35 -9.27
N THR A 77 -2.90 6.88 -10.18
CA THR A 77 -2.45 7.79 -11.24
C THR A 77 -3.23 9.10 -11.21
N TYR A 78 -3.65 9.50 -10.00
CA TYR A 78 -4.45 10.69 -9.73
C TYR A 78 -4.11 11.23 -8.34
N PRO A 79 -4.38 12.52 -8.07
CA PRO A 79 -4.25 13.11 -6.74
C PRO A 79 -5.21 12.45 -5.74
N LEU A 80 -4.77 12.20 -4.52
CA LEU A 80 -5.59 11.60 -3.48
C LEU A 80 -5.58 12.52 -2.25
N ARG A 81 -6.76 12.68 -1.64
CA ARG A 81 -6.96 13.49 -0.45
C ARG A 81 -7.75 12.71 0.60
N GLU A 82 -7.38 12.86 1.86
CA GLU A 82 -8.13 12.34 3.00
C GLU A 82 -8.40 13.49 3.97
N GLY A 83 -9.69 13.83 4.15
CA GLY A 83 -10.08 15.04 4.90
C GLY A 83 -9.51 16.30 4.24
N ASP A 84 -8.63 16.98 4.96
CA ASP A 84 -7.92 18.20 4.52
C ASP A 84 -6.45 17.95 4.16
N HIS A 85 -6.00 16.69 4.17
CA HIS A 85 -4.63 16.30 3.84
C HIS A 85 -4.54 15.77 2.41
N ASP A 86 -3.76 16.46 1.56
CA ASP A 86 -3.37 15.96 0.25
C ASP A 86 -2.13 15.07 0.38
N PHE A 87 -2.22 13.86 -0.16
CA PHE A 87 -1.05 12.98 -0.31
C PHE A 87 -0.20 13.41 -1.49
N MET A 88 1.03 12.88 -1.56
CA MET A 88 1.99 13.16 -2.61
C MET A 88 1.39 13.10 -4.02
N ASP A 89 1.76 14.04 -4.88
CA ASP A 89 1.35 13.98 -6.28
C ASP A 89 1.90 12.70 -6.97
N PHE A 90 1.03 11.95 -7.65
CA PHE A 90 1.42 10.70 -8.31
C PHE A 90 2.52 10.87 -9.36
N ARG A 91 2.67 12.09 -9.92
CA ARG A 91 3.72 12.43 -10.88
C ARG A 91 5.11 12.43 -10.22
N SER A 92 5.18 12.61 -8.90
CA SER A 92 6.42 12.57 -8.12
C SER A 92 6.84 11.16 -7.68
N PHE A 93 6.01 10.13 -7.93
CA PHE A 93 6.26 8.76 -7.46
C PHE A 93 7.60 8.19 -7.91
N GLY A 94 8.05 8.47 -9.14
CA GLY A 94 9.35 7.97 -9.61
C GLY A 94 10.51 8.46 -8.72
N GLN A 95 10.49 9.72 -8.30
CA GLN A 95 11.50 10.28 -7.41
C GLN A 95 11.36 9.77 -5.98
N ALA A 96 10.13 9.62 -5.49
CA ALA A 96 9.84 9.07 -4.18
C ALA A 96 10.33 7.62 -4.05
N GLU A 97 10.09 6.78 -5.06
CA GLU A 97 10.56 5.39 -5.10
C GLU A 97 12.09 5.32 -5.04
N ILE A 98 12.80 6.18 -5.77
CA ILE A 98 14.27 6.26 -5.71
C ILE A 98 14.74 6.62 -4.30
N TYR A 99 14.10 7.61 -3.67
CA TYR A 99 14.47 8.06 -2.33
C TYR A 99 14.18 6.98 -1.27
N ILE A 100 12.99 6.38 -1.28
CA ILE A 100 12.61 5.30 -0.37
C ILE A 100 13.55 4.09 -0.53
N ASN A 101 13.91 3.73 -1.76
CA ASN A 101 14.87 2.64 -1.99
C ASN A 101 16.26 2.96 -1.44
N LYS A 102 16.72 4.21 -1.48
CA LYS A 102 17.98 4.62 -0.85
C LYS A 102 17.93 4.52 0.67
N LEU A 103 16.80 4.89 1.28
CA LEU A 103 16.58 4.69 2.71
C LEU A 103 16.64 3.20 3.06
N LEU A 104 15.86 2.37 2.35
CA LEU A 104 15.87 0.91 2.54
C LEU A 104 17.25 0.29 2.33
N GLU A 105 18.02 0.74 1.34
CA GLU A 105 19.38 0.24 1.11
C GLU A 105 20.32 0.61 2.26
N SER A 106 20.24 1.84 2.77
CA SER A 106 21.00 2.29 3.93
C SER A 106 20.61 1.53 5.19
N ASP A 107 19.31 1.35 5.41
CA ASP A 107 18.76 0.67 6.58
C ASP A 107 19.14 -0.82 6.58
N ASN A 108 19.10 -1.47 5.42
CA ASN A 108 19.48 -2.89 5.28
C ASN A 108 20.98 -3.17 5.50
N LYS A 109 21.83 -2.14 5.60
CA LYS A 109 23.27 -2.25 5.92
C LYS A 109 23.57 -2.05 7.41
N LYS A 110 22.59 -1.60 8.20
CA LYS A 110 22.75 -1.41 9.65
C LYS A 110 22.49 -2.74 10.37
N ASP A 111 23.20 -2.96 11.46
CA ASP A 111 22.95 -4.10 12.35
C ASP A 111 21.62 -3.93 13.12
N GLU A 112 21.26 -2.68 13.45
CA GLU A 112 20.02 -2.31 14.13
C GLU A 112 19.50 -0.96 13.60
N LEU A 113 18.19 -0.84 13.45
CA LEU A 113 17.52 0.40 13.04
C LEU A 113 17.04 1.19 14.25
N SER A 114 17.24 2.50 14.23
CA SER A 114 16.69 3.38 15.26
C SER A 114 15.20 3.65 15.01
N ASN A 115 14.46 4.02 16.06
CA ASN A 115 13.07 4.50 15.93
C ASN A 115 12.93 5.64 14.91
N LEU A 116 13.96 6.48 14.78
CA LEU A 116 13.97 7.58 13.81
C LEU A 116 14.09 7.09 12.36
N ASP A 117 14.83 6.01 12.12
CA ASP A 117 14.95 5.41 10.78
C ASP A 117 13.60 4.86 10.33
N TYR A 118 12.93 4.12 11.22
CA TYR A 118 11.58 3.62 10.97
C TYR A 118 10.57 4.74 10.72
N ALA A 119 10.54 5.75 11.59
CA ALA A 119 9.63 6.88 11.47
C ALA A 119 9.81 7.58 10.12
N LYS A 120 11.06 7.88 9.74
CA LYS A 120 11.37 8.49 8.43
C LYS A 120 10.85 7.64 7.28
N LEU A 121 11.16 6.34 7.26
CA LEU A 121 10.73 5.45 6.18
C LEU A 121 9.19 5.40 6.08
N LEU A 122 8.52 5.24 7.21
CA LEU A 122 7.06 5.17 7.27
C LEU A 122 6.39 6.48 6.85
N ASP A 123 6.91 7.62 7.29
CA ASP A 123 6.40 8.94 6.91
C ASP A 123 6.43 9.12 5.39
N PHE A 124 7.56 8.79 4.74
CA PHE A 124 7.68 8.90 3.29
C PHE A 124 6.77 7.93 2.53
N ILE A 125 6.63 6.69 3.00
CA ILE A 125 5.72 5.72 2.38
C ILE A 125 4.26 6.17 2.57
N ASN A 126 3.92 6.67 3.76
CA ASN A 126 2.57 7.13 4.08
C ASN A 126 2.18 8.37 3.28
N ASP A 127 3.09 9.34 3.13
CA ASP A 127 2.90 10.52 2.28
C ASP A 127 2.78 10.15 0.80
N MET A 128 3.60 9.20 0.33
CA MET A 128 3.48 8.67 -1.04
C MET A 128 2.08 8.08 -1.29
N HIS A 129 1.53 7.35 -0.32
CA HIS A 129 0.19 6.77 -0.35
C HIS A 129 -0.14 6.12 -1.70
N PRO A 130 0.63 5.11 -2.14
CA PRO A 130 0.74 4.76 -3.55
C PRO A 130 -0.53 4.11 -4.12
N PHE A 131 -1.43 3.56 -3.32
CA PHE A 131 -2.58 2.79 -3.80
C PHE A 131 -3.90 3.56 -3.69
N ARG A 132 -4.92 3.10 -4.44
CA ARG A 132 -6.32 3.53 -4.24
C ARG A 132 -6.85 3.14 -2.85
N GLU A 133 -6.48 1.97 -2.37
CA GLU A 133 -6.98 1.36 -1.13
C GLU A 133 -5.91 0.45 -0.54
N GLY A 134 -5.96 0.24 0.77
CA GLY A 134 -5.09 -0.70 1.46
C GLY A 134 -3.74 -0.13 1.89
N ASN A 135 -3.48 1.17 1.70
CA ASN A 135 -2.26 1.83 2.19
C ASN A 135 -2.11 1.67 3.72
N GLY A 136 -3.17 1.95 4.47
CA GLY A 136 -3.18 1.82 5.93
C GLY A 136 -3.03 0.38 6.45
N CYS A 137 -3.20 -0.64 5.60
CA CYS A 137 -2.87 -2.02 5.95
C CYS A 137 -1.45 -2.37 5.48
N SER A 138 -1.10 -2.06 4.23
CA SER A 138 0.20 -2.42 3.63
C SER A 138 1.40 -1.73 4.28
N THR A 139 1.28 -0.45 4.64
CA THR A 139 2.41 0.34 5.18
C THR A 139 2.88 -0.15 6.57
N PRO A 140 2.00 -0.39 7.56
CA PRO A 140 2.41 -0.96 8.85
C PRO A 140 3.16 -2.30 8.76
N TYR A 141 2.92 -3.11 7.73
CA TYR A 141 3.65 -4.38 7.54
C TYR A 141 5.14 -4.19 7.23
N ILE A 142 5.50 -3.11 6.54
CA ILE A 142 6.92 -2.80 6.30
C ILE A 142 7.64 -2.63 7.63
N PHE A 143 6.99 -1.96 8.60
CA PHE A 143 7.53 -1.81 9.95
C PHE A 143 7.62 -3.14 10.70
N ALA A 144 6.56 -3.95 10.69
CA ALA A 144 6.53 -5.23 11.40
C ALA A 144 7.64 -6.19 10.95
N VAL A 145 8.01 -6.16 9.67
CA VAL A 145 9.10 -6.99 9.12
C VAL A 145 10.48 -6.40 9.37
N LEU A 146 10.63 -5.08 9.30
CA LEU A 146 11.93 -4.45 9.53
C LEU A 146 12.32 -4.39 11.01
N SER A 147 11.37 -4.58 11.93
CA SER A 147 11.59 -4.62 13.40
C SER A 147 11.73 -6.03 13.99
N SER A 148 11.63 -7.07 13.15
CA SER A 148 11.74 -8.49 13.53
C SER A 148 13.10 -9.09 13.19
#